data_AF-A0A266Q883-F1
#
_entry.id   AF-A0A266Q883-F1
#
_cell.length_a   1.000
_cell.length_b   1.000
_cell.length_c   1.000
_cell.angle_alpha   90.00
_cell.angle_beta   90.00
_cell.angle_gamma   90.00
#
_symmetry.space_group_name_H-M   'P 1'
#
loop_
_entity.id
_entity.type
_entity.pdbx_description
1 polymer ?
#
loop_
_entity_poly.entity_id
_entity_poly.type
_entity_poly.pdbx_seq_one_letter_code
_entity_poly.pdbx_strand_id
1 'polypeptide(L)'
;MQITTVASKDNYEVKLFEFKSPSGRTITSFYQLMKYPGISLGCFDSLEDVLLKLENPELIEANLIEKPSEYFLGERILIGKDELISGVLH
;
A
#
# COMPACT_ATOMS: atom_id res chain seq x y z
N MET A 1 -6.97 -7.91 -12.55
CA MET A 1 -5.96 -6.98 -12.01
C MET A 1 -4.75 -7.04 -12.92
N GLN A 2 -4.27 -5.89 -13.38
CA GLN A 2 -3.06 -5.74 -14.18
C GLN A 2 -2.00 -5.06 -13.31
N ILE A 3 -0.78 -5.58 -13.31
CA ILE A 3 0.35 -5.00 -12.57
C ILE A 3 1.41 -4.58 -13.58
N THR A 4 1.94 -3.38 -13.45
CA THR A 4 2.97 -2.87 -14.36
C THR A 4 4.03 -2.13 -13.55
N THR A 5 5.30 -2.47 -13.76
CA THR A 5 6.40 -1.69 -13.20
C THR A 5 6.49 -0.38 -13.99
N VAL A 6 6.30 0.75 -13.32
CA VAL A 6 6.28 2.08 -13.94
C VAL A 6 7.58 2.84 -13.70
N ALA A 7 8.34 2.49 -12.66
CA ALA A 7 9.67 3.00 -12.40
C ALA A 7 10.48 2.00 -11.57
N SER A 8 11.81 2.07 -11.68
CA SER A 8 12.74 1.29 -10.86
C SER A 8 14.01 2.08 -10.61
N LYS A 9 14.62 1.89 -9.45
CA LYS A 9 15.89 2.50 -9.03
C LYS A 9 16.55 1.60 -8.01
N ASP A 10 17.81 1.23 -8.25
CA ASP A 10 18.59 0.34 -7.38
C ASP A 10 17.84 -0.97 -7.05
N ASN A 11 17.50 -1.20 -5.79
CA ASN A 11 16.72 -2.34 -5.31
C ASN A 11 15.24 -1.99 -5.04
N TYR A 12 14.75 -0.86 -5.54
CA TYR A 12 13.37 -0.42 -5.39
C TYR A 12 12.63 -0.37 -6.72
N GLU A 13 11.33 -0.65 -6.66
CA GLU A 13 10.42 -0.63 -7.81
C GLU A 13 9.12 0.07 -7.45
N VAL A 14 8.55 0.82 -8.39
CA VAL A 14 7.19 1.32 -8.32
C VAL A 14 6.31 0.48 -9.23
N LYS A 15 5.29 -0.14 -8.66
CA LYS A 15 4.30 -0.93 -9.38
C LYS A 15 2.96 -0.23 -9.40
N LEU A 16 2.40 -0.04 -10.59
CA LEU A 16 1.01 0.37 -10.77
C LEU A 16 0.13 -0.89 -10.76
N PHE A 17 -0.85 -0.89 -9.87
CA PHE A 17 -1.90 -1.90 -9.79
C PHE A 17 -3.17 -1.32 -10.39
N GLU A 18 -3.65 -1.88 -11.49
CA GLU A 18 -4.90 -1.49 -12.13
C GLU A 18 -5.96 -2.60 -11.97
N PHE A 19 -7.11 -2.23 -11.43
CA PHE A 19 -8.26 -3.12 -11.34
C PHE A 19 -9.22 -2.77 -12.47
N LYS A 20 -9.32 -3.66 -13.46
CA LYS A 20 -10.15 -3.46 -14.65
C LYS A 20 -11.43 -4.27 -14.56
N SER A 21 -12.55 -3.69 -15.01
CA SER A 21 -13.82 -4.40 -15.19
C SER A 21 -13.72 -5.42 -16.34
N PRO A 22 -14.69 -6.34 -16.48
CA PRO A 22 -14.76 -7.23 -17.64
C PRO A 22 -14.82 -6.51 -19.00
N SER A 23 -15.31 -5.26 -19.01
CA SER A 23 -15.32 -4.40 -20.21
C SER A 23 -13.98 -3.71 -20.50
N GLY A 24 -12.95 -3.92 -19.67
CA GLY A 24 -11.62 -3.32 -19.82
C GLY A 24 -11.47 -1.93 -19.21
N ARG A 25 -12.53 -1.34 -18.64
CA ARG A 25 -12.47 -0.03 -17.97
C ARG A 25 -11.73 -0.17 -16.64
N THR A 26 -10.79 0.73 -16.35
CA THR A 26 -10.20 0.82 -15.00
C THR A 26 -11.28 1.26 -14.00
N ILE A 27 -11.45 0.44 -12.96
CA ILE A 27 -12.32 0.68 -11.81
C ILE A 27 -11.56 1.54 -10.79
N THR A 28 -10.34 1.11 -10.47
CA THR A 28 -9.44 1.83 -9.56
C THR A 28 -7.99 1.45 -9.86
N SER A 29 -7.06 2.29 -9.42
CA SER A 29 -5.63 2.03 -9.52
C SER A 29 -4.86 2.72 -8.40
N PHE A 30 -3.75 2.13 -8.01
CA PHE A 30 -2.81 2.73 -7.06
C PHE A 30 -1.37 2.34 -7.41
N TYR A 31 -0.42 3.10 -6.90
CA TYR A 31 1.00 2.84 -7.02
C TYR A 31 1.52 2.22 -5.72
N GLN A 32 2.40 1.24 -5.82
CA GLN A 32 3.04 0.60 -4.68
C GLN A 32 4.55 0.72 -4.83
N LEU A 33 5.21 1.30 -3.82
CA LEU A 33 6.67 1.24 -3.73
C LEU A 33 7.07 -0.09 -3.09
N MET A 34 7.99 -0.79 -3.73
CA MET A 34 8.52 -2.06 -3.26
C MET A 34 10.04 -2.05 -3.18
N LYS A 35 10.60 -2.89 -2.31
CA LYS A 35 12.02 -3.19 -2.16
C LYS A 35 12.28 -4.66 -2.46
N TYR A 36 13.34 -4.96 -3.18
CA TYR A 36 13.72 -6.33 -3.50
C TYR A 36 14.22 -7.09 -2.25
N PRO A 37 13.85 -8.37 -2.07
CA PRO A 37 12.90 -9.14 -2.87
C PRO A 37 11.45 -9.01 -2.35
N GLY A 38 10.61 -8.27 -3.08
CA GLY A 38 9.15 -8.32 -2.93
C GLY A 38 8.57 -7.70 -1.64
N ILE A 39 9.31 -6.86 -0.94
CA ILE A 39 8.84 -6.17 0.28
C ILE A 39 8.06 -4.93 -0.12
N SER A 40 6.79 -4.84 0.27
CA SER A 40 6.01 -3.61 0.11
C SER A 40 6.42 -2.56 1.14
N LEU A 41 6.69 -1.34 0.70
CA LEU A 41 7.01 -0.20 1.57
C LEU A 41 5.82 0.74 1.79
N GLY A 42 4.95 0.89 0.79
CA GLY A 42 3.77 1.75 0.89
C GLY A 42 2.95 1.81 -0.39
N CYS A 43 1.71 2.25 -0.26
CA CYS A 43 0.78 2.48 -1.37
C CYS A 43 0.47 3.97 -1.49
N PHE A 44 0.28 4.43 -2.72
CA PHE A 44 0.13 5.85 -3.06
C PHE A 44 -0.91 6.00 -4.18
N ASP A 45 -1.72 7.05 -4.10
CA ASP A 45 -2.72 7.35 -5.13
C ASP A 45 -2.13 8.15 -6.31
N SER A 46 -1.01 8.84 -6.09
CA SER A 46 -0.34 9.69 -7.08
C SER A 46 1.00 9.12 -7.53
N LEU A 47 1.26 9.19 -8.85
CA LEU A 47 2.56 8.84 -9.43
C LEU A 47 3.67 9.79 -8.96
N GLU A 48 3.37 11.08 -8.86
CA GLU A 48 4.36 12.08 -8.43
C GLU A 48 4.84 11.79 -7.01
N ASP A 49 3.90 11.52 -6.09
CA ASP A 49 4.19 11.24 -4.69
C ASP A 49 5.10 10.01 -4.54
N VAL A 50 4.78 8.92 -5.24
CA VAL A 50 5.57 7.69 -5.15
C VAL A 50 6.94 7.84 -5.80
N LEU A 51 7.08 8.64 -6.86
CA LEU A 51 8.37 8.92 -7.49
C LEU A 51 9.28 9.77 -6.58
N LEU A 52 8.72 10.76 -5.88
CA LEU A 52 9.48 11.53 -4.87
C LEU A 52 10.01 10.61 -3.76
N LYS A 53 9.24 9.59 -3.38
CA LYS A 53 9.68 8.59 -2.41
C LYS A 53 10.65 7.56 -2.99
N LEU A 54 10.55 7.21 -4.27
CA LEU A 54 11.54 6.37 -4.95
C LEU A 54 12.92 7.05 -4.97
N GLU A 55 12.96 8.37 -5.11
CA GLU A 55 14.22 9.12 -5.05
C GLU A 55 14.85 9.11 -3.65
N ASN A 56 14.03 9.05 -2.59
CA ASN A 56 14.47 9.05 -1.19
C ASN A 56 13.71 7.98 -0.36
N PRO A 57 13.97 6.66 -0.56
CA PRO A 57 13.16 5.59 0.04
C PRO A 57 13.21 5.54 1.57
N GLU A 58 14.31 6.01 2.16
CA GLU A 58 14.52 6.06 3.62
C GLU A 58 13.45 6.89 4.35
N LEU A 59 12.86 7.88 3.65
CA LEU A 59 11.77 8.71 4.19
C LEU A 59 10.46 7.93 4.41
N ILE A 60 10.32 6.73 3.82
CA ILE A 60 9.18 5.85 4.10
C ILE A 60 9.48 4.95 5.29
N GLU A 61 10.69 4.39 5.38
CA GLU A 61 11.06 3.49 6.48
C GLU A 61 10.99 4.21 7.84
N ALA A 62 11.26 5.53 7.90
CA ALA A 62 11.09 6.35 9.10
C ALA A 62 9.64 6.48 9.59
N ASN A 63 8.64 6.44 8.68
CA ASN A 63 7.23 6.51 9.03
C ASN A 63 6.62 5.15 9.47
N LEU A 64 7.38 4.06 9.35
CA LEU A 64 6.98 2.75 9.90
C LEU A 64 7.28 2.64 11.40
N ILE A 65 8.04 3.59 11.98
CA ILE A 65 8.29 3.69 13.42
C ILE A 65 7.32 4.69 14.05
N GLU A 66 6.05 4.37 13.95
CA GLU A 66 5.07 4.59 15.01
C GLU A 66 3.96 3.60 14.68
N LYS A 67 4.01 2.40 15.26
CA LYS A 67 2.81 1.57 15.35
C LYS A 67 1.84 2.36 16.22
N PRO A 68 0.73 2.91 15.69
CA PRO A 68 -0.32 3.31 16.60
C PRO A 68 -0.83 2.01 17.24
N SER A 69 -0.97 1.99 18.55
CA SER A 69 -1.52 0.85 19.31
C SER A 69 -2.97 0.55 18.92
N GLU A 70 -3.59 1.39 18.09
CA GLU A 70 -5.01 1.40 17.77
C GLU A 70 -5.19 1.71 16.28
N TYR A 71 -5.91 0.85 15.57
CA TYR A 71 -6.32 1.09 14.19
C TYR A 71 -7.69 1.77 14.20
N PHE A 72 -7.75 3.01 13.69
CA PHE A 72 -9.01 3.70 13.50
C PHE A 72 -9.53 3.43 12.08
N LEU A 73 -10.51 2.54 11.94
CA LEU A 73 -11.40 2.55 10.78
C LEU A 73 -12.46 3.62 11.02
N GLY A 74 -12.78 4.42 9.99
CA GLY A 74 -13.85 5.41 10.04
C GLY A 74 -15.15 4.83 10.59
N GLU A 75 -15.81 5.64 11.42
CA GLU A 75 -17.05 5.40 12.17
C GLU A 75 -17.16 4.05 12.91
N ARG A 76 -16.46 4.00 14.05
CA ARG A 76 -16.76 3.17 15.25
C ARG A 76 -17.05 1.68 15.02
N ILE A 77 -16.00 0.88 14.85
CA ILE A 77 -15.91 -0.43 15.50
C ILE A 77 -14.47 -0.61 16.02
N LEU A 78 -14.29 -0.58 17.35
CA LEU A 78 -13.06 -0.99 18.01
C LEU A 78 -13.06 -2.51 18.05
N ILE A 79 -12.47 -3.17 17.05
CA ILE A 79 -12.30 -4.63 17.07
C ILE A 79 -11.02 -4.93 17.85
N GLY A 80 -11.16 -5.61 18.98
CA GLY A 80 -10.02 -6.08 19.77
C GLY A 80 -9.19 -7.10 18.99
N LYS A 81 -7.89 -7.18 19.25
CA LYS A 81 -6.96 -8.10 18.56
C LYS A 81 -7.42 -9.57 18.60
N ASP A 82 -8.14 -9.95 19.65
CA ASP A 82 -8.65 -11.31 19.83
C ASP A 82 -9.88 -11.61 18.94
N GLU A 83 -10.66 -10.59 18.57
CA GLU A 83 -11.85 -10.73 17.72
C GLU A 83 -11.49 -10.89 16.24
N LEU A 84 -10.38 -10.27 15.79
CA LEU A 84 -9.84 -10.43 14.43
C LEU A 84 -9.39 -11.87 14.14
N ILE A 85 -8.98 -12.62 15.16
CA ILE A 85 -8.46 -13.99 15.02
C ILE A 85 -9.60 -15.02 15.08
N SER A 86 -10.67 -14.75 15.83
CA SER A 86 -11.78 -15.68 16.02
C SER A 86 -12.84 -15.64 14.91
N GLY A 87 -12.94 -14.53 14.17
CA GLY A 87 -13.94 -14.35 13.12
C GLY A 87 -15.39 -14.26 13.62
N VAL A 88 -15.60 -14.09 14.94
CA VAL A 88 -16.92 -13.93 15.54
C VAL A 88 -16.98 -12.54 16.18
N LEU A 89 -17.86 -11.70 15.64
CA LEU A 89 -18.24 -10.41 16.23
C LEU A 89 -19.35 -10.67 17.27
N HIS A 90 -19.17 -10.21 18.50
CA HIS A 90 -20.18 -10.27 19.57
C HIS A 90 -21.03 -9.00 19.61
#